data_AF-A0A3A2ZTJ2-F1
#
_entry.id   AF-A0A3A2ZTJ2-F1
#
_cell.length_a   1.000
_cell.length_b   1.000
_cell.length_c   1.000
_cell.angle_alpha   90.00
_cell.angle_beta   90.00
_cell.angle_gamma   90.00
#
_symmetry.space_group_name_H-M   'P 1'
#
loop_
_entity.id
_entity.type
_entity.pdbx_description
1 polymer ?
#
loop_
_entity_poly.entity_id
_entity_poly.type
_entity_poly.pdbx_seq_one_letter_code
_entity_poly.pdbx_strand_id
1 'polypeptide(L)'
;MSETNSQPITYVVEHLDPELGPWSSLEYGCIARESHATGARFLLSSVPHSLQMPKDLAATQGLEVERRSVEEIFADRKSQVCLLDPAAQVELSPADGDQFKVFLFGGILGDDPPRDRTSELRKKGYVGRRLGPKQMTTDTAVRVTRMVVQEKGDLTSHTPVWFDV
;
A
#
# COMPACT_ATOMS: atom_id res chain seq x y z
N MET A 1 2.74 -5.33 -33.90
CA MET A 1 1.97 -5.36 -32.64
C MET A 1 2.94 -4.95 -31.56
N SER A 2 2.85 -3.70 -31.11
CA SER A 2 3.73 -3.18 -30.06
C SER A 2 3.21 -3.73 -28.74
N GLU A 3 3.94 -4.64 -28.10
CA GLU A 3 3.69 -4.97 -26.70
C GLU A 3 3.84 -3.69 -25.90
N THR A 4 2.72 -3.14 -25.42
CA THR A 4 2.75 -2.11 -24.39
C THR A 4 3.40 -2.75 -23.18
N ASN A 5 4.68 -2.47 -22.96
CA ASN A 5 5.42 -2.86 -21.77
C ASN A 5 4.87 -2.06 -20.58
N SER A 6 3.65 -2.42 -20.15
CA SER A 6 2.99 -1.78 -19.02
C SER A 6 3.76 -2.21 -17.78
N GLN A 7 4.46 -1.25 -17.18
CA GLN A 7 5.16 -1.48 -15.92
C GLN A 7 4.20 -2.07 -14.89
N PRO A 8 4.61 -3.09 -14.13
CA PRO A 8 3.77 -3.69 -13.10
C PRO A 8 3.40 -2.65 -12.05
N ILE A 9 2.15 -2.72 -11.55
CA ILE A 9 1.72 -1.87 -10.42
C ILE A 9 2.61 -2.15 -9.21
N THR A 10 2.98 -1.09 -8.50
CA THR A 10 3.78 -1.17 -7.29
C THR A 10 2.95 -0.75 -6.08
N TYR A 11 2.85 -1.62 -5.08
CA TYR A 11 2.31 -1.31 -3.76
C TYR A 11 3.46 -0.94 -2.84
N VAL A 12 3.37 0.22 -2.20
CA VAL A 12 4.40 0.74 -1.32
C VAL A 12 3.81 0.93 0.07
N VAL A 13 4.36 0.23 1.05
CA VAL A 13 4.08 0.53 2.45
C VAL A 13 5.26 1.32 3.00
N GLU A 14 5.01 2.57 3.39
CA GLU A 14 6.01 3.37 4.09
C GLU A 14 6.07 2.90 5.55
N HIS A 15 7.19 2.32 5.97
CA HIS A 15 7.37 1.88 7.35
C HIS A 15 7.67 3.08 8.26
N LEU A 16 6.67 3.47 9.06
CA LEU A 16 6.71 4.69 9.89
C LEU A 16 7.02 4.43 11.37
N ASP A 17 7.36 3.19 11.74
CA ASP A 17 7.75 2.84 13.11
C ASP A 17 9.26 2.55 13.22
N PRO A 18 9.85 2.76 14.41
CA PRO A 18 11.23 2.38 14.67
C PRO A 18 11.40 0.86 14.78
N GLU A 19 10.32 0.13 15.08
CA GLU A 19 10.30 -1.31 15.32
C GLU A 19 9.31 -2.02 14.40
N LEU A 20 9.57 -3.30 14.14
CA LEU A 20 8.69 -4.16 13.37
C LEU A 20 8.10 -5.24 14.28
N GLY A 21 6.86 -5.02 14.70
CA GLY A 21 6.12 -5.98 15.50
C GLY A 21 5.75 -7.24 14.72
N PRO A 22 5.45 -8.36 15.43
CA PRO A 22 5.04 -9.61 14.79
C PRO A 22 3.81 -9.46 13.89
N TRP A 23 2.85 -8.62 14.27
CA TRP A 23 1.64 -8.37 13.47
C TRP A 23 1.96 -7.74 12.12
N SER A 24 2.70 -6.62 12.12
CA SER A 24 3.15 -5.96 10.88
C SER A 24 3.98 -6.90 10.02
N SER A 25 4.79 -7.78 10.64
CA SER A 25 5.54 -8.79 9.90
C SER A 25 4.63 -9.77 9.14
N LEU A 26 3.50 -10.16 9.73
CA LEU A 26 2.51 -11.03 9.07
C LEU A 26 1.79 -10.29 7.95
N GLU A 27 1.37 -9.04 8.18
CA GLU A 27 0.74 -8.19 7.15
C GLU A 27 1.65 -8.03 5.94
N TYR A 28 2.91 -7.63 6.14
CA TYR A 28 3.87 -7.42 5.05
C TYR A 28 4.17 -8.70 4.30
N GLY A 29 4.28 -9.83 5.01
CA GLY A 29 4.42 -11.14 4.37
C GLY A 29 3.20 -11.50 3.51
N CYS A 30 1.99 -11.19 3.98
CA CYS A 30 0.76 -11.40 3.22
C CYS A 30 0.74 -10.57 1.94
N ILE A 31 1.05 -9.28 2.06
CA ILE A 31 1.11 -8.35 0.93
C ILE A 31 2.15 -8.81 -0.10
N ALA A 32 3.35 -9.20 0.34
CA ALA A 32 4.42 -9.69 -0.53
C ALA A 32 3.97 -10.90 -1.36
N ARG A 33 3.40 -11.92 -0.69
CA ARG A 33 2.93 -13.14 -1.35
C ARG A 33 1.80 -12.85 -2.35
N GLU A 34 0.83 -12.05 -1.96
CA GLU A 34 -0.30 -11.71 -2.81
C GLU A 34 0.10 -10.85 -4.01
N SER A 35 0.94 -9.85 -3.79
CA SER A 35 1.43 -8.99 -4.87
C SER A 35 2.22 -9.81 -5.88
N HIS A 36 3.13 -10.68 -5.40
CA HIS A 36 3.89 -11.57 -6.26
C HIS A 36 2.99 -12.51 -7.07
N ALA A 37 1.97 -13.11 -6.43
CA ALA A 37 1.04 -14.02 -7.10
C ALA A 37 0.23 -13.35 -8.23
N THR A 38 0.03 -12.03 -8.16
CA THR A 38 -0.70 -11.27 -9.19
C THR A 38 0.22 -10.48 -10.12
N GLY A 39 1.54 -10.70 -10.09
CA GLY A 39 2.49 -9.98 -10.95
C GLY A 39 2.70 -8.51 -10.58
N ALA A 40 2.28 -8.10 -9.38
CA ALA A 40 2.53 -6.78 -8.83
C ALA A 40 3.83 -6.76 -8.03
N ARG A 41 4.40 -5.56 -7.87
CA ARG A 41 5.57 -5.35 -7.00
C ARG A 41 5.12 -4.89 -5.63
N PHE A 42 5.76 -5.40 -4.59
CA PHE A 42 5.59 -4.89 -3.24
C PHE A 42 6.92 -4.34 -2.70
N LEU A 43 6.87 -3.11 -2.21
CA LEU A 43 8.00 -2.38 -1.67
C LEU A 43 7.69 -1.91 -0.25
N LEU A 44 8.55 -2.29 0.70
CA LEU A 44 8.58 -1.72 2.04
C LEU A 44 9.65 -0.64 2.08
N SER A 45 9.25 0.63 2.15
CA SER A 45 10.15 1.80 2.11
C SER A 45 10.39 2.41 3.50
N SER A 46 11.35 3.33 3.58
CA SER A 46 11.73 4.04 4.82
C SER A 46 12.13 3.12 5.98
N VAL A 47 12.63 1.91 5.68
CA VAL A 47 12.98 0.93 6.71
C VAL A 47 14.25 1.38 7.44
N PRO A 48 14.25 1.63 8.76
CA PRO A 48 15.41 2.14 9.49
C PRO A 48 16.62 1.19 9.42
N HIS A 49 17.83 1.72 9.21
CA HIS A 49 19.05 0.89 9.14
C HIS A 49 19.26 -0.04 10.34
N SER A 50 18.81 0.39 11.53
CA SER A 50 18.85 -0.40 12.76
C SER A 50 17.87 -1.56 12.79
N LEU A 51 16.79 -1.51 12.00
CA LEU A 51 15.77 -2.53 11.96
C LEU A 51 16.31 -3.81 11.32
N GLN A 52 16.33 -4.87 12.12
CA GLN A 52 16.61 -6.23 11.68
C GLN A 52 15.31 -6.90 11.23
N MET A 53 15.27 -7.32 9.97
CA MET A 53 14.10 -8.02 9.45
C MET A 53 13.99 -9.43 10.06
N PRO A 54 12.80 -9.85 10.53
CA PRO A 54 12.55 -11.25 10.89
C PRO A 54 12.91 -12.17 9.73
N LYS A 55 13.59 -13.29 10.02
CA LYS A 55 14.13 -14.20 8.99
C LYS A 55 13.06 -14.69 8.01
N ASP A 56 11.88 -15.05 8.53
CA ASP A 56 10.78 -15.56 7.71
C ASP A 56 10.22 -14.49 6.76
N LEU A 57 10.16 -13.24 7.23
CA LEU A 57 9.73 -12.12 6.39
C LEU A 57 10.79 -11.79 5.34
N ALA A 58 12.07 -11.75 5.72
CA ALA A 58 13.18 -11.52 4.79
C ALA A 58 13.27 -12.61 3.70
N ALA A 59 12.86 -13.84 4.01
CA ALA A 59 12.79 -14.95 3.07
C ALA A 59 11.51 -14.97 2.21
N THR A 60 10.56 -14.06 2.46
CA THR A 60 9.30 -14.02 1.73
C THR A 60 9.52 -13.51 0.31
N GLN A 61 9.21 -14.35 -0.68
CA GLN A 61 9.27 -13.99 -2.09
C GLN A 61 8.35 -12.80 -2.41
N GLY A 62 8.86 -11.87 -3.23
CA GLY A 62 8.12 -10.68 -3.64
C GLY A 62 8.21 -9.50 -2.67
N LEU A 63 8.91 -9.64 -1.53
CA LEU A 63 9.22 -8.53 -0.65
C LEU A 63 10.48 -7.81 -1.14
N GLU A 64 10.34 -6.54 -1.53
CA GLU A 64 11.47 -5.63 -1.71
C GLU A 64 11.55 -4.68 -0.50
N VAL A 65 12.76 -4.44 0.01
CA VAL A 65 13.00 -3.60 1.20
C VAL A 65 13.93 -2.45 0.81
N GLU A 66 13.51 -1.22 1.09
CA GLU A 66 14.27 0.00 0.81
C GLU A 66 14.45 0.85 2.06
N ARG A 67 15.66 1.42 2.17
CA ARG A 67 16.01 2.37 3.25
C ARG A 67 15.55 3.79 2.92
N ARG A 68 15.47 4.09 1.63
CA ARG A 68 15.06 5.39 1.09
C ARG A 68 13.56 5.59 1.27
N SER A 69 13.14 6.84 1.37
CA SER A 69 11.71 7.18 1.42
C SER A 69 11.03 7.04 0.07
N VAL A 70 9.69 6.91 0.08
CA VAL A 70 8.89 6.93 -1.16
C VAL A 70 9.11 8.21 -1.98
N GLU A 71 9.39 9.34 -1.33
CA GLU A 71 9.70 10.60 -2.03
C GLU A 71 10.99 10.51 -2.83
N GLU A 72 12.02 9.88 -2.28
CA GLU A 72 13.31 9.70 -2.96
C GLU A 72 13.20 8.66 -4.08
N ILE A 73 12.52 7.53 -3.83
CA ILE A 73 12.43 6.41 -4.78
C ILE A 73 11.61 6.78 -6.02
N PHE A 74 10.59 7.63 -5.87
CA PHE A 74 9.67 8.02 -6.93
C PHE A 74 9.71 9.52 -7.25
N ALA A 75 10.83 10.20 -6.94
CA ALA A 75 11.00 11.64 -7.14
C ALA A 75 10.70 12.10 -8.58
N ASP A 76 11.09 11.30 -9.57
CA ASP A 76 10.94 11.56 -11.00
C ASP A 76 9.52 11.32 -11.53
N ARG A 77 8.65 10.67 -10.76
CA ARG A 77 7.31 10.25 -11.18
C ARG A 77 6.27 10.37 -10.08
N LYS A 78 6.42 11.38 -9.23
CA LYS A 78 5.50 11.71 -8.13
C LYS A 78 4.03 11.75 -8.54
N SER A 79 3.73 12.23 -9.75
CA SER A 79 2.37 12.28 -10.30
C SER A 79 1.72 10.91 -10.53
N GLN A 80 2.51 9.84 -10.58
CA GLN A 80 2.04 8.45 -10.72
C GLN A 80 1.83 7.75 -9.36
N VAL A 81 2.04 8.46 -8.25
CA VAL A 81 1.87 7.96 -6.88
C VAL A 81 0.52 8.40 -6.33
N CYS A 82 -0.32 7.44 -5.98
CA CYS A 82 -1.59 7.62 -5.28
C CYS A 82 -1.40 7.28 -3.80
N LEU A 83 -1.79 8.19 -2.90
CA LEU A 83 -1.81 7.94 -1.46
C LEU A 83 -3.17 7.37 -1.05
N LEU A 84 -3.18 6.18 -0.44
CA LEU A 84 -4.38 5.64 0.18
C LEU A 84 -4.55 6.26 1.56
N ASP A 85 -5.63 7.01 1.71
CA ASP A 85 -5.84 7.90 2.83
C ASP A 85 -7.31 7.88 3.29
N PRO A 86 -7.59 7.47 4.54
CA PRO A 86 -8.94 7.52 5.11
C PRO A 86 -9.59 8.91 5.08
N ALA A 87 -8.78 9.98 5.08
CA ALA A 87 -9.27 11.36 5.06
C ALA A 87 -9.50 11.93 3.63
N ALA A 88 -9.14 11.19 2.58
CA ALA A 88 -9.34 11.64 1.21
C ALA A 88 -10.83 11.78 0.87
N GLN A 89 -11.17 12.78 0.07
CA GLN A 89 -12.55 13.08 -0.32
C GLN A 89 -13.05 12.24 -1.49
N VAL A 90 -12.14 11.67 -2.27
CA VAL A 90 -12.44 10.90 -3.48
C VAL A 90 -12.15 9.42 -3.22
N GLU A 91 -13.09 8.55 -3.59
CA GLU A 91 -12.91 7.10 -3.47
C GLU A 91 -12.03 6.55 -4.58
N LEU A 92 -11.27 5.50 -4.26
CA LEU A 92 -10.54 4.73 -5.25
C LEU A 92 -11.53 4.10 -6.24
N SER A 93 -11.19 4.17 -7.52
CA SER A 93 -11.99 3.64 -8.63
C SER A 93 -11.14 2.80 -9.58
N PRO A 94 -11.74 1.94 -10.41
CA PRO A 94 -11.01 1.15 -11.42
C PRO A 94 -10.16 1.99 -12.38
N ALA A 95 -10.61 3.21 -12.70
CA ALA A 95 -9.91 4.14 -13.58
C ALA A 95 -8.56 4.62 -12.99
N ASP A 96 -8.42 4.62 -11.66
CA ASP A 96 -7.18 5.01 -10.99
C ASP A 96 -6.04 4.03 -11.31
N GLY A 97 -6.32 2.77 -11.67
CA GLY A 97 -5.30 1.80 -12.14
C GLY A 97 -4.65 2.17 -13.48
N ASP A 98 -5.32 3.01 -14.27
CA ASP A 98 -4.78 3.50 -15.54
C ASP A 98 -3.94 4.77 -15.31
N GLN A 99 -4.36 5.60 -14.35
CA GLN A 99 -3.70 6.86 -13.99
C GLN A 99 -2.43 6.68 -13.16
N PHE A 100 -2.47 5.81 -12.15
CA PHE A 100 -1.37 5.63 -11.20
C PHE A 100 -0.64 4.32 -11.45
N LYS A 101 0.64 4.30 -11.07
CA LYS A 101 1.48 3.09 -11.12
C LYS A 101 2.01 2.69 -9.75
N VAL A 102 1.89 3.58 -8.79
CA VAL A 102 2.35 3.39 -7.41
C VAL A 102 1.21 3.72 -6.47
N PHE A 103 0.90 2.81 -5.57
CA PHE A 103 -0.12 2.98 -4.53
C PHE A 103 0.57 2.92 -3.18
N LEU A 104 0.55 4.05 -2.47
CA LEU A 104 1.28 4.31 -1.24
C LEU A 104 0.34 4.19 -0.04
N PHE A 105 0.78 3.44 0.96
CA PHE A 105 0.10 3.23 2.22
C PHE A 105 0.99 3.72 3.36
N GLY A 106 0.45 4.56 4.25
CA GLY A 106 1.09 4.85 5.52
C GLY A 106 1.04 3.62 6.40
N GLY A 107 2.19 3.04 6.72
CA GLY A 107 2.26 1.82 7.51
C GLY A 107 1.57 1.94 8.88
N ILE A 108 0.88 0.85 9.21
CA ILE A 108 0.13 0.55 10.45
C ILE A 108 -1.19 1.29 10.58
N LEU A 109 -2.14 0.77 9.79
CA LEU A 109 -3.56 0.92 10.02
C LEU A 109 -3.98 -0.22 10.96
N GLY A 110 -4.11 0.02 12.27
CA GLY A 110 -4.48 -1.05 13.20
C GLY A 110 -4.60 -0.67 14.68
N ASP A 111 -4.12 0.52 15.06
CA ASP A 111 -4.40 1.03 16.41
C ASP A 111 -5.89 1.36 16.56
N ASP A 112 -6.47 1.03 17.71
CA ASP A 112 -7.77 1.53 18.15
C ASP A 112 -7.57 2.31 19.47
N PRO A 113 -7.69 3.65 19.47
CA PRO A 113 -8.11 4.50 18.35
C PRO A 113 -7.03 4.65 17.26
N PRO A 114 -7.43 4.96 16.01
CA PRO A 114 -6.51 5.08 14.88
C PRO A 114 -5.48 6.18 15.13
N ARG A 115 -4.19 5.84 15.00
CA ARG A 115 -3.12 6.84 14.90
C ARG A 115 -3.02 7.30 13.45
N ASP A 116 -3.23 8.60 13.21
CA ASP A 116 -3.20 9.18 11.86
C ASP A 116 -1.75 9.35 11.33
N ARG A 117 -1.06 8.23 11.11
CA ARG A 117 0.33 8.19 10.62
C ARG A 117 0.42 8.64 9.16
N THR A 118 -0.67 8.49 8.40
CA THR A 118 -0.80 8.96 7.02
C THR A 118 -0.74 10.49 6.93
N SER A 119 -0.98 11.24 8.02
CA SER A 119 -0.91 12.70 8.04
C SER A 119 0.42 13.28 7.56
N GLU A 120 1.55 12.63 7.88
CA GLU A 120 2.87 13.06 7.39
C GLU A 120 3.02 12.85 5.88
N LEU A 121 2.38 11.82 5.33
CA LEU A 121 2.37 11.58 3.88
C LEU A 121 1.44 12.55 3.14
N ARG A 122 0.36 13.04 3.75
CA ARG A 122 -0.53 14.04 3.14
C ARG A 122 0.18 15.35 2.83
N LYS A 123 1.08 15.78 3.73
CA LYS A 123 1.86 17.01 3.57
C LYS A 123 2.79 16.99 2.34
N LYS A 124 3.04 15.79 1.81
CA LYS A 124 3.91 15.57 0.65
C LYS A 124 3.21 15.85 -0.68
N GLY A 125 1.90 16.14 -0.70
CA GLY A 125 1.21 16.59 -1.92
C GLY A 125 0.95 15.49 -2.95
N TYR A 126 0.79 14.24 -2.50
CA TYR A 126 0.30 13.14 -3.33
C TYR A 126 -1.21 13.28 -3.58
N VAL A 127 -1.68 12.73 -4.70
CA VAL A 127 -3.13 12.61 -4.93
C VAL A 127 -3.68 11.52 -4.02
N GLY A 128 -4.66 11.87 -3.18
CA GLY A 128 -5.28 10.95 -2.23
C GLY A 128 -6.50 10.21 -2.80
N ARG A 129 -6.69 8.95 -2.37
CA ARG A 129 -7.92 8.17 -2.53
C ARG A 129 -8.28 7.47 -1.23
N ARG A 130 -9.58 7.39 -0.91
CA ARG A 130 -10.08 6.59 0.23
C ARG A 130 -10.58 5.22 -0.23
N LEU A 131 -10.50 4.23 0.65
CA LEU A 131 -10.98 2.85 0.42
C LEU A 131 -12.36 2.59 1.07
N GLY A 132 -13.17 3.65 1.18
CA GLY A 132 -14.43 3.64 1.90
C GLY A 132 -14.33 4.25 3.30
N PRO A 133 -15.40 4.15 4.10
CA PRO A 133 -15.54 4.89 5.36
C PRO A 133 -14.91 4.20 6.59
N LYS A 134 -14.66 2.89 6.52
CA LYS A 134 -14.14 2.08 7.63
C LYS A 134 -12.64 1.85 7.46
N GLN A 135 -11.90 1.89 8.56
CA GLN A 135 -10.47 1.58 8.56
C GLN A 135 -10.25 0.11 8.22
N MET A 136 -9.19 -0.16 7.47
CA MET A 136 -8.75 -1.51 7.11
C MET A 136 -7.36 -1.75 7.69
N THR A 137 -7.02 -3.00 8.00
CA THR A 137 -5.62 -3.38 8.21
C THR A 137 -4.79 -3.11 6.97
N THR A 138 -3.47 -2.97 7.11
CA THR A 138 -2.59 -2.59 5.99
C THR A 138 -2.70 -3.59 4.83
N ASP A 139 -2.71 -4.89 5.13
CA ASP A 139 -2.82 -5.95 4.13
C ASP A 139 -4.19 -5.96 3.43
N THR A 140 -5.27 -5.71 4.19
CA THR A 140 -6.62 -5.59 3.62
C THR A 140 -6.71 -4.38 2.70
N ALA A 141 -6.15 -3.24 3.10
CA ALA A 141 -6.12 -2.03 2.26
C ALA A 141 -5.40 -2.27 0.93
N VAL A 142 -4.26 -2.97 0.95
CA VAL A 142 -3.52 -3.34 -0.26
C VAL A 142 -4.33 -4.32 -1.12
N ARG A 143 -4.95 -5.34 -0.51
CA ARG A 143 -5.78 -6.32 -1.23
C ARG A 143 -6.97 -5.67 -1.92
N VAL A 144 -7.71 -4.82 -1.22
CA VAL A 144 -8.86 -4.08 -1.79
C VAL A 144 -8.39 -3.15 -2.91
N THR A 145 -7.28 -2.45 -2.70
CA THR A 145 -6.69 -1.61 -3.76
C THR A 145 -6.40 -2.45 -5.00
N ARG A 146 -5.77 -3.62 -4.86
CA ARG A 146 -5.50 -4.55 -5.97
C ARG A 146 -6.74 -4.97 -6.72
N MET A 147 -7.78 -5.40 -6.01
CA MET A 147 -9.05 -5.80 -6.62
C MET A 147 -9.68 -4.65 -7.42
N VAL A 148 -9.60 -3.42 -6.90
CA VAL A 148 -10.15 -2.26 -7.62
C VAL A 148 -9.31 -1.90 -8.84
N VAL A 149 -7.98 -1.81 -8.71
CA VAL A 149 -7.15 -1.20 -9.77
C VAL A 149 -6.62 -2.18 -10.80
N GLN A 150 -6.36 -3.44 -10.42
CA GLN A 150 -5.90 -4.50 -11.32
C GLN A 150 -7.05 -5.34 -11.87
N GLU A 151 -7.94 -5.77 -10.98
CA GLU A 151 -9.08 -6.63 -11.36
C GLU A 151 -10.28 -5.80 -11.86
N LYS A 152 -10.16 -4.46 -11.80
CA LYS A 152 -11.15 -3.48 -12.26
C LYS A 152 -12.51 -3.66 -11.58
N GLY A 153 -12.51 -4.15 -10.34
CA GLY A 153 -13.71 -4.33 -9.53
C GLY A 153 -14.19 -3.04 -8.88
N ASP A 154 -15.51 -2.91 -8.68
CA ASP A 154 -16.07 -1.79 -7.94
C ASP A 154 -15.72 -1.86 -6.44
N LEU A 155 -15.37 -0.72 -5.84
CA LEU A 155 -14.95 -0.65 -4.43
C LEU A 155 -16.04 -1.18 -3.47
N THR A 156 -17.31 -0.91 -3.77
CA THR A 156 -18.46 -1.38 -2.96
C THR A 156 -18.61 -2.90 -2.95
N SER A 157 -18.12 -3.58 -3.98
CA SER A 157 -18.19 -5.04 -4.09
C SER A 157 -17.06 -5.75 -3.32
N HIS A 158 -16.04 -5.01 -2.89
CA HIS A 158 -14.82 -5.53 -2.27
C HIS A 158 -14.55 -4.95 -0.88
N THR A 159 -15.40 -4.05 -0.41
CA THR A 159 -15.37 -3.61 0.99
C THR A 159 -15.83 -4.80 1.85
N PRO A 160 -15.06 -5.20 2.88
CA PRO A 160 -15.45 -6.29 3.75
C PRO A 160 -16.86 -6.06 4.29
N VAL A 161 -17.68 -7.12 4.31
CA VAL A 161 -18.96 -7.08 5.02
C VAL A 161 -18.62 -7.02 6.50
N TRP A 162 -18.54 -5.80 7.01
CA TRP A 162 -18.46 -5.58 8.44
C TRP A 162 -19.79 -6.06 8.99
N PHE A 163 -19.78 -7.16 9.75
CA PHE A 163 -20.92 -7.45 10.60
C PHE A 163 -21.04 -6.26 11.56
N ASP A 164 -22.05 -5.43 11.34
CA ASP A 164 -22.46 -4.44 12.33
C ASP A 164 -23.01 -5.27 13.52
N VAL A 165 -22.14 -5.52 14.49
CA VAL A 165 -22.49 -6.12 15.79
C VAL A 165 -23.09 -5.07 16.70
#